data_AF-K2EXB0-F1
#
_entry.id   AF-K2EXB0-F1
#
_cell.length_a   1.000
_cell.length_b   1.000
_cell.length_c   1.000
_cell.angle_alpha   90.00
_cell.angle_beta   90.00
_cell.angle_gamma   90.00
#
_symmetry.space_group_name_H-M   'P 1'
#
loop_
_entity.id
_entity.type
_entity.pdbx_description
1 polymer ?
#
loop_
_entity_poly.entity_id
_entity_poly.type
_entity_poly.pdbx_seq_one_letter_code
_entity_poly.pdbx_strand_id
1 'polypeptide(L)' 'SGEYNGSYRIKIPPLRIIYLPDFKKNIIWIRAIGFRGDIYKK' A
#
# COMPACT_ATOMS: atom_id res chain seq x y z
N SER A 1 11.79 -0.18 11.36
CA SER A 1 10.51 -0.90 11.22
C SER A 1 9.45 0.07 10.71
N GLY A 2 9.02 -0.04 9.45
CA GLY A 2 8.10 0.94 8.84
C GLY A 2 6.61 0.59 9.04
N GLU A 3 5.72 1.58 8.97
CA GLU A 3 4.25 1.47 9.20
C GLU A 3 3.55 0.42 8.30
N TYR A 4 4.12 0.09 7.14
CA TYR A 4 3.54 -0.84 6.17
C TYR A 4 4.31 -2.17 6.06
N ASN A 5 5.02 -2.58 7.10
CA ASN A 5 5.74 -3.86 7.10
C ASN A 5 4.79 -5.03 6.78
N GLY A 6 5.15 -5.88 5.82
CA GLY A 6 4.31 -6.98 5.32
C GLY A 6 3.24 -6.60 4.29
N SER A 7 3.11 -5.33 3.91
CA SER A 7 2.21 -4.91 2.82
C SER A 7 2.94 -4.91 1.48
N TYR A 8 2.17 -5.14 0.41
CA TYR A 8 2.61 -5.00 -0.97
C TYR A 8 2.37 -3.57 -1.47
N ARG A 9 3.01 -3.21 -2.58
CA ARG A 9 2.89 -1.87 -3.15
C ARG A 9 2.89 -1.89 -4.68
N ILE A 10 1.88 -1.25 -5.26
CA ILE A 10 1.85 -0.90 -6.68
C ILE A 10 2.47 0.50 -6.84
N LYS A 11 3.42 0.64 -7.77
CA LYS A 11 4.04 1.92 -8.13
C LYS A 11 3.44 2.38 -9.46
N ILE A 12 2.70 3.48 -9.44
CA ILE A 12 2.13 4.11 -10.64
C ILE A 12 2.56 5.58 -10.61
N PRO A 13 3.80 5.93 -10.99
CA PRO A 13 4.33 7.28 -10.77
C PRO A 13 3.38 8.39 -11.25
N PRO A 14 3.07 9.40 -10.41
CA PRO A 14 3.59 9.66 -9.05
C PRO A 14 2.79 9.00 -7.91
N LEU A 15 1.69 8.31 -8.21
CA LEU A 15 0.81 7.58 -7.28
C LEU A 15 1.45 6.28 -6.77
N ARG A 16 1.10 5.90 -5.54
CA ARG A 16 1.37 4.57 -5.00
C ARG A 16 0.15 4.05 -4.25
N ILE A 17 -0.06 2.75 -4.35
CA ILE A 17 -1.12 2.03 -3.66
C ILE A 17 -0.44 0.99 -2.77
N ILE A 18 -0.71 1.02 -1.48
CA ILE A 18 -0.24 0.03 -0.51
C ILE A 18 -1.40 -0.90 -0.22
N TYR A 19 -1.17 -2.21 -0.33
CA TYR A 19 -2.22 -3.20 -0.21
C TYR A 19 -1.74 -4.47 0.50
N LEU A 20 -2.68 -5.23 1.04
CA LEU A 20 -2.45 -6.52 1.66
C LEU A 20 -3.37 -7.56 1.00
N PRO A 21 -2.83 -8.54 0.25
CA PRO A 21 -3.63 -9.61 -0.32
C PRO A 21 -3.93 -10.70 0.71
N ASP A 22 -5.18 -11.16 0.74
CA ASP A 22 -5.60 -12.42 1.32
C ASP A 22 -5.92 -13.39 0.16
N PHE A 23 -4.92 -14.18 -0.24
CA PHE A 23 -5.05 -15.14 -1.34
C PHE A 23 -5.98 -16.31 -1.02
N LYS A 24 -6.23 -16.63 0.25
CA LYS A 24 -7.17 -17.71 0.60
C LYS A 24 -8.61 -17.28 0.35
N LYS A 25 -8.90 -16.00 0.59
CA LYS A 25 -10.23 -15.42 0.42
C LYS A 25 -10.41 -14.69 -0.91
N ASN A 26 -9.35 -14.56 -1.71
CA ASN A 26 -9.32 -13.76 -2.94
C ASN A 26 -9.70 -12.28 -2.70
N ILE A 27 -9.19 -11.67 -1.62
CA ILE A 27 -9.48 -10.28 -1.26
C ILE A 27 -8.20 -9.46 -1.26
N ILE A 28 -8.26 -8.21 -1.74
CA ILE A 28 -7.17 -7.24 -1.61
C ILE A 28 -7.63 -6.10 -0.69
N TRP A 29 -6.92 -5.91 0.43
CA TRP A 29 -7.17 -4.81 1.36
C TRP A 29 -6.27 -3.62 1.01
N ILE A 30 -6.87 -2.50 0.62
CA ILE A 30 -6.11 -1.27 0.37
C ILE A 30 -5.83 -0.59 1.72
N ARG A 31 -4.56 -0.39 2.04
CA ARG A 31 -4.11 0.27 3.27
C ARG A 31 -3.91 1.77 3.09
N ALA A 32 -3.42 2.18 1.92
CA ALA A 32 -3.22 3.58 1.57
C ALA A 32 -3.19 3.77 0.06
N ILE A 33 -3.69 4.91 -0.39
CA ILE A 33 -3.52 5.41 -1.75
C ILE A 33 -3.02 6.84 -1.60
N GLY A 34 -1.93 7.20 -2.28
CA GLY A 34 -1.41 8.56 -2.22
C GLY A 34 -0.24 8.81 -3.14
N PHE A 35 0.19 10.06 -3.21
CA PHE A 35 1.33 10.46 -4.04
C PHE A 35 2.67 10.22 -3.33
N ARG A 36 3.75 10.15 -4.10
CA ARG A 36 5.11 9.98 -3.60
C ARG A 36 5.48 11.12 -2.65
N GLY A 37 5.48 10.83 -1.35
CA GLY A 37 5.88 11.77 -0.29
C GLY A 37 4.81 11.91 0.78
N ASP A 38 3.53 11.84 0.39
CA ASP A 38 2.40 12.05 1.31
C ASP A 38 2.05 10.80 2.12
N ILE A 39 2.35 9.62 1.58
CA ILE A 39 2.00 8.34 2.23
C ILE A 39 2.78 8.10 3.54
N TYR A 40 3.86 8.84 3.78
CA TYR A 40 4.69 8.70 5.00
C TYR A 40 4.65 9.95 5.89
N LYS A 41 3.95 11.01 5.49
CA LYS A 41 3.81 12.23 6.29
C LYS A 41 2.53 12.10 7.10
N LYS A 42 2.66 11.52 8.29
CA LYS A 42 1.69 11.70 9.37
C LYS A 42 2.15 12.86 10.25
#